data_AF-A0A2V8DF70-F1
#
_entry.id   AF-A0A2V8DF70-F1
#
_cell.length_a   1.000
_cell.length_b   1.000
_cell.length_c   1.000
_cell.angle_alpha   90.00
_cell.angle_beta   90.00
_cell.angle_gamma   90.00
#
_symmetry.space_group_name_H-M   'P 1'
#
loop_
_entity.id
_entity.type
_entity.pdbx_description
1 polymer ?
#
loop_
_entity_poly.entity_id
_entity_poly.type
_entity_poly.pdbx_seq_one_letter_code
_entity_poly.pdbx_strand_id
1 'polypeptide(L)'
;KRIQVFTPEGKFIAEQFVGLDSKYGLQARSAAFSPDQRFLYVGGTPVIYILNRKTLEVLGSFSTGEGSQDHPPGHQIAADHRGNVYAVQAELTGADGKSGGAGAYKFVFKGYSPVTKCCH
;
A
#
# COMPACT_ATOMS: atom_id res chain seq x y z
N LYS A 1 -0.68 7.71 8.09
CA LYS A 1 -0.97 6.27 8.34
C LYS A 1 0.07 5.70 9.28
N ARG A 2 -0.34 4.98 10.34
CA ARG A 2 0.57 4.37 11.32
C ARG A 2 0.63 2.86 11.12
N ILE A 3 1.83 2.31 11.15
CA ILE A 3 2.11 0.87 11.15
C ILE A 3 2.80 0.58 12.47
N GLN A 4 2.40 -0.49 13.16
CA GLN A 4 3.03 -0.96 14.38
C GLN A 4 3.34 -2.44 14.24
N VAL A 5 4.52 -2.86 14.68
CA VAL A 5 5.00 -4.23 14.62
C VAL A 5 5.10 -4.76 16.04
N PHE A 6 4.55 -5.96 16.24
CA PHE A 6 4.58 -6.66 17.51
C PHE A 6 5.18 -8.05 17.33
N THR A 7 5.72 -8.62 18.39
CA THR A 7 5.96 -10.07 18.45
C THR A 7 4.62 -10.81 18.48
N PRO A 8 4.58 -12.12 18.17
CA PRO A 8 3.36 -12.92 18.32
C PRO A 8 2.78 -12.91 19.73
N GLU A 9 3.63 -12.69 20.74
CA GLU A 9 3.26 -12.55 22.16
C GLU A 9 2.75 -11.14 22.50
N GLY A 10 2.68 -10.23 21.52
CA GLY A 10 2.14 -8.87 21.69
C GLY A 10 3.16 -7.82 22.17
N LYS A 11 4.46 -8.14 22.23
CA LYS A 11 5.48 -7.15 22.61
C LYS A 11 5.70 -6.17 21.45
N PHE A 12 5.59 -4.87 21.71
CA PHE A 12 5.92 -3.82 20.73
C PHE A 12 7.38 -3.91 20.27
N ILE A 13 7.60 -3.83 18.96
CA ILE A 13 8.93 -3.85 18.33
C ILE A 13 9.27 -2.48 17.76
N ALA A 14 8.41 -1.93 16.90
CA ALA A 14 8.65 -0.69 16.19
C ALA A 14 7.35 -0.10 15.65
N GLU A 15 7.38 1.18 15.31
CA GLU A 15 6.33 1.84 14.54
C GLU A 15 6.88 2.72 13.44
N GLN A 16 6.05 2.99 12.44
CA GLN A 16 6.36 3.93 11.38
C GLN A 16 5.11 4.69 10.93
N PHE A 17 5.31 5.94 10.55
CA PHE A 17 4.29 6.76 9.91
C PHE A 17 4.58 6.90 8.41
N VAL A 18 3.53 6.76 7.59
CA VAL A 18 3.60 6.98 6.15
C VAL A 18 2.49 7.92 5.69
N GLY A 19 2.80 8.72 4.66
CA GLY A 19 1.84 9.65 4.08
C GLY A 19 1.35 10.72 5.03
N LEU A 20 2.22 11.25 5.91
CA LEU A 20 1.85 12.37 6.79
C LEU A 20 1.46 13.61 5.98
N ASP A 21 2.13 13.85 4.86
CA ASP A 21 1.85 14.97 3.94
C ASP A 21 0.80 14.60 2.87
N SER A 22 0.16 13.44 2.99
CA SER A 22 -0.88 13.01 2.05
C SER A 22 -2.11 13.87 2.23
N LYS A 23 -2.61 14.47 1.14
CA LYS A 23 -3.95 15.11 1.11
C LYS A 23 -5.11 14.13 1.28
N TYR A 24 -4.83 12.83 1.21
CA TYR A 24 -5.79 11.74 1.41
C TYR A 24 -5.69 11.20 2.84
N GLY A 25 -6.83 10.74 3.37
CA GLY A 25 -6.99 10.32 4.76
C GLY A 25 -5.90 9.37 5.30
N LEU A 26 -5.62 9.52 6.60
CA LEU A 26 -4.43 8.95 7.24
C LEU A 26 -4.60 7.52 7.76
N GLN A 27 -5.63 6.77 7.38
CA GLN A 27 -5.83 5.40 7.89
C GLN A 27 -5.05 4.36 7.08
N ALA A 28 -4.24 3.56 7.78
CA ALA A 28 -3.75 2.29 7.21
C ALA A 28 -4.93 1.31 7.20
N ARG A 29 -5.18 0.66 6.07
CA ARG A 29 -6.39 -0.17 5.88
C ARG A 29 -6.09 -1.66 5.65
N SER A 30 -4.93 -1.96 5.09
CA SER A 30 -4.50 -3.33 4.82
C SER A 30 -2.99 -3.39 4.68
N ALA A 31 -2.43 -4.58 4.81
CA ALA A 31 -1.03 -4.85 4.59
C ALA A 31 -0.85 -6.19 3.85
N ALA A 32 0.19 -6.27 3.03
CA ALA A 32 0.62 -7.49 2.37
C ALA A 32 2.14 -7.58 2.35
N PHE A 33 2.69 -8.78 2.17
CA PHE A 33 4.14 -8.99 2.09
C PHE A 33 4.55 -9.41 0.68
N SER A 34 5.76 -9.04 0.26
CA SER A 34 6.34 -9.67 -0.93
C SER A 34 6.58 -11.17 -0.69
N PRO A 35 6.69 -11.99 -1.74
CA PRO A 35 6.91 -13.45 -1.62
C PRO A 35 8.10 -13.82 -0.75
N ASP A 36 9.18 -13.06 -0.88
CA ASP A 36 10.43 -13.21 -0.13
C ASP A 36 10.44 -12.43 1.20
N GLN A 37 9.30 -11.86 1.61
CA GLN A 37 9.11 -11.12 2.85
C GLN A 37 10.05 -9.93 3.04
N ARG A 38 10.67 -9.44 1.95
CA ARG A 38 11.54 -8.25 1.99
C ARG A 38 10.76 -6.95 2.05
N PHE A 39 9.61 -6.90 1.38
CA PHE A 39 8.75 -5.73 1.34
C PHE A 39 7.48 -5.93 2.16
N LEU A 40 7.07 -4.87 2.85
CA LEU A 40 5.77 -4.68 3.44
C LEU A 40 5.02 -3.64 2.60
N TYR A 41 3.92 -4.05 1.98
CA TYR A 41 3.00 -3.15 1.30
C TYR A 41 1.95 -2.67 2.29
N VAL A 42 1.69 -1.36 2.35
CA VAL A 42 0.70 -0.77 3.25
C VAL A 42 -0.35 -0.04 2.42
N GLY A 43 -1.56 -0.60 2.43
CA GLY A 43 -2.74 -0.04 1.78
C GLY A 43 -3.40 1.03 2.63
N GLY A 44 -4.06 1.96 1.95
CA GLY A 44 -4.93 2.94 2.59
C GLY A 44 -5.40 4.04 1.65
N THR A 45 -5.59 3.70 0.37
CA THR A 45 -6.28 4.46 -0.70
C THR A 45 -6.05 5.99 -0.81
N PRO A 46 -5.74 6.54 -1.99
CA PRO A 46 -5.41 5.87 -3.24
C PRO A 46 -3.93 5.45 -3.31
N VAL A 47 -3.19 5.48 -2.20
CA VAL A 47 -1.74 5.22 -2.21
C VAL A 47 -1.40 3.94 -1.46
N ILE A 48 -0.62 3.07 -2.10
CA ILE A 48 0.08 1.95 -1.48
C ILE A 48 1.53 2.36 -1.23
N TYR A 49 1.98 2.22 0.01
CA TYR A 49 3.38 2.44 0.38
C TYR A 49 4.15 1.12 0.37
N ILE A 50 5.40 1.17 -0.06
CA ILE A 50 6.34 0.04 -0.07
C ILE A 50 7.37 0.31 1.01
N LEU A 51 7.45 -0.56 2.01
CA LEU A 51 8.40 -0.45 3.11
C LEU A 51 9.36 -1.63 3.08
N ASN A 52 10.59 -1.43 3.56
CA ASN A 52 11.44 -2.52 4.00
C ASN A 52 10.76 -3.19 5.21
N ARG A 53 10.44 -4.47 5.11
CA ARG A 53 9.67 -5.19 6.14
C ARG A 53 10.36 -5.21 7.50
N LYS A 54 11.70 -5.23 7.54
CA LYS A 54 12.46 -5.33 8.80
C LYS A 54 12.67 -3.98 9.45
N THR A 55 13.01 -2.95 8.67
CA THR A 55 13.38 -1.63 9.19
C THR A 55 12.22 -0.63 9.21
N LEU A 56 11.12 -0.95 8.51
CA LEU A 56 10.01 -0.04 8.23
C LEU A 56 10.41 1.20 7.41
N GLU A 57 11.61 1.24 6.84
CA GLU A 57 12.04 2.29 5.92
C GLU A 57 11.08 2.37 4.73
N VAL A 58 10.60 3.57 4.40
CA VAL A 58 9.75 3.80 3.22
C VAL A 58 10.62 3.79 1.97
N LEU A 59 10.46 2.78 1.14
CA LEU A 59 11.22 2.59 -0.10
C LEU A 59 10.56 3.26 -1.30
N GLY A 60 9.26 3.53 -1.22
CA GLY A 60 8.51 4.20 -2.27
C GLY A 60 7.00 4.05 -2.09
N SER A 61 6.25 4.45 -3.11
CA SER A 61 4.80 4.31 -3.16
C SER A 61 4.29 4.33 -4.61
N PHE A 62 3.06 3.87 -4.80
CA PHE A 62 2.35 4.02 -6.08
C PHE A 62 0.86 4.26 -5.83
N SER A 63 0.23 4.95 -6.79
CA SER A 63 -1.21 5.22 -6.74
C SER A 63 -2.01 4.04 -7.29
N THR A 64 -3.12 3.73 -6.66
CA THR A 64 -4.10 2.70 -7.06
C THR A 64 -5.28 3.26 -7.84
N GLY A 65 -5.33 4.58 -8.03
CA GLY A 65 -6.37 5.26 -8.80
C GLY A 65 -6.20 6.77 -8.73
N GLU A 66 -7.09 7.50 -9.43
CA GLU A 66 -7.20 8.94 -9.26
C GLU A 66 -7.89 9.24 -7.93
N GLY A 67 -7.32 10.12 -7.12
CA GLY A 67 -7.96 10.52 -5.87
C GLY A 67 -9.11 11.51 -6.03
N SER A 68 -9.65 11.66 -7.24
CA SER A 68 -10.96 12.26 -7.53
C SER A 68 -12.11 11.29 -7.22
N GLN A 69 -11.82 9.98 -7.16
CA GLN A 69 -12.78 8.96 -6.73
C GLN A 69 -12.96 9.03 -5.21
N ASP A 70 -14.22 9.05 -4.74
CA ASP A 70 -14.54 9.00 -3.30
C ASP A 70 -13.97 7.74 -2.63
N HIS A 71 -13.93 6.64 -3.38
CA HIS A 71 -13.52 5.33 -2.88
C HIS A 71 -12.58 4.60 -3.85
N PRO A 72 -11.31 5.02 -3.94
CA PRO A 72 -10.35 4.40 -4.84
C PRO A 72 -9.96 2.99 -4.37
N PRO A 73 -9.44 2.13 -5.26
CA PRO A 73 -9.02 0.78 -4.92
C PRO A 73 -7.93 0.76 -3.83
N GLY A 74 -7.84 -0.32 -3.05
CA GLY A 74 -6.74 -0.53 -2.11
C GLY A 74 -7.07 -0.33 -0.63
N HIS A 75 -8.36 -0.44 -0.28
CA HIS A 75 -8.78 -0.69 1.11
C HIS A 75 -8.20 -2.04 1.54
N GLN A 76 -8.43 -3.07 0.74
CA GLN A 76 -7.77 -4.37 0.87
C GLN A 76 -6.76 -4.56 -0.25
N ILE A 77 -5.62 -5.15 0.12
CA ILE A 77 -4.56 -5.52 -0.81
C ILE A 77 -4.10 -6.95 -0.55
N ALA A 78 -3.61 -7.61 -1.59
CA ALA A 78 -2.94 -8.90 -1.51
C ALA A 78 -1.73 -8.91 -2.44
N ALA A 79 -0.76 -9.79 -2.21
CA ALA A 79 0.37 -10.00 -3.11
C ALA A 79 0.43 -11.47 -3.53
N ASP A 80 0.77 -11.72 -4.80
CA ASP A 80 0.98 -13.07 -5.32
C ASP A 80 2.45 -13.51 -5.21
N HIS A 81 2.72 -14.80 -5.45
CA HIS A 81 4.07 -15.39 -5.42
C HIS A 81 5.03 -14.83 -6.48
N ARG A 82 4.54 -14.03 -7.44
CA ARG A 82 5.34 -13.34 -8.46
C ARG A 82 5.65 -11.89 -8.05
N GLY A 83 5.21 -11.47 -6.88
CA GLY A 83 5.40 -10.12 -6.34
C GLY A 83 4.37 -9.10 -6.81
N ASN A 84 3.37 -9.48 -7.60
CA ASN A 84 2.34 -8.55 -8.05
C ASN A 84 1.43 -8.19 -6.88
N VAL A 85 1.03 -6.92 -6.80
CA VAL A 85 0.08 -6.44 -5.80
C VAL A 85 -1.30 -6.31 -6.43
N TYR A 86 -2.32 -6.76 -5.72
CA TYR A 86 -3.71 -6.67 -6.10
C TYR A 86 -4.41 -5.73 -5.15
N ALA A 87 -5.14 -4.75 -5.68
CA ALA A 87 -5.97 -3.83 -4.91
C ALA A 87 -7.42 -4.01 -5.35
N VAL A 88 -8.32 -4.23 -4.40
CA VAL A 88 -9.76 -4.34 -4.70
C VAL A 88 -10.46 -3.01 -4.46
N GLN A 89 -11.48 -2.77 -5.27
CA GLN A 89 -12.48 -1.75 -5.09
C GLN A 89 -13.80 -2.47 -4.84
N ALA A 90 -14.42 -2.21 -3.70
CA ALA A 90 -15.64 -2.88 -3.27
C ALA A 90 -16.84 -1.92 -3.20
N GLU A 91 -16.70 -0.73 -3.81
CA GLU A 91 -17.75 0.29 -3.82
C GLU A 91 -18.80 -0.04 -4.88
N LEU A 92 -20.06 0.23 -4.59
CA LEU A 92 -21.09 0.28 -5.62
C LEU A 92 -20.79 1.42 -6.59
N THR A 93 -21.27 1.30 -7.83
CA THR A 93 -21.24 2.42 -8.77
C THR A 93 -21.99 3.60 -8.14
N GLY A 94 -21.36 4.78 -8.16
CA GLY A 94 -21.92 6.01 -7.65
C GLY A 94 -23.21 6.38 -8.36
N ALA A 95 -23.96 7.32 -7.77
CA ALA A 95 -25.24 7.78 -8.31
C ALA A 95 -25.13 8.42 -9.71
N ASP A 96 -23.93 8.81 -10.13
CA ASP A 96 -23.61 9.30 -11.48
C ASP A 96 -23.48 8.19 -12.54
N GLY A 97 -23.55 6.92 -12.14
CA GLY A 97 -23.43 5.75 -13.00
C GLY A 97 -22.03 5.51 -13.57
N LYS A 98 -21.01 6.28 -13.14
CA LYS A 98 -19.66 6.26 -13.72
C LYS A 98 -18.53 6.27 -12.70
N SER A 99 -18.75 6.83 -11.52
CA SER A 99 -17.78 6.79 -10.42
C SER A 99 -17.90 5.49 -9.63
N GLY A 100 -16.80 4.98 -9.07
CA GLY A 100 -16.79 3.74 -8.29
C GLY A 100 -16.99 2.47 -9.14
N GLY A 101 -17.52 1.42 -8.50
CA GLY A 101 -17.70 0.09 -9.10
C GLY A 101 -16.80 -0.99 -8.50
N ALA A 102 -17.30 -2.23 -8.51
CA ALA A 102 -16.56 -3.37 -7.99
C ALA A 102 -15.48 -3.81 -8.99
N GLY A 103 -14.24 -3.97 -8.53
CA GLY A 103 -13.13 -4.32 -9.41
C GLY A 103 -11.89 -4.78 -8.66
N ALA A 104 -10.98 -5.43 -9.39
CA ALA A 104 -9.67 -5.82 -8.91
C ALA A 104 -8.59 -5.32 -9.87
N TYR A 105 -7.60 -4.63 -9.30
CA TYR A 105 -6.52 -3.98 -10.04
C TYR A 105 -5.22 -4.68 -9.73
N LYS A 106 -4.50 -5.07 -10.79
CA LYS A 106 -3.20 -5.75 -10.69
C LYS A 106 -2.07 -4.77 -10.99
N PHE A 107 -1.16 -4.63 -10.03
CA PHE A 107 0.08 -3.88 -10.15
C PHE A 107 1.23 -4.86 -10.32
N VAL A 108 1.83 -4.86 -11.52
CA VAL A 108 2.85 -5.84 -11.89
C VAL A 108 4.20 -5.45 -11.31
N PHE A 109 4.82 -6.37 -10.59
CA PHE A 109 6.17 -6.16 -10.10
C PHE A 109 7.18 -6.25 -11.25
N LYS A 110 8.00 -5.22 -11.41
CA LYS A 110 9.01 -5.11 -12.47
C LYS A 110 10.45 -5.22 -11.96
N GLY A 111 10.63 -5.53 -10.68
CA GLY A 111 11.94 -5.52 -10.02
C GLY A 111 12.07 -4.35 -9.04
N TYR A 112 13.08 -4.44 -8.19
CA TYR A 112 13.48 -3.39 -7.26
C TYR A 112 14.96 -3.10 -7.49
N SER A 113 15.28 -1.83 -7.73
CA SER A 113 16.65 -1.33 -7.70
C SER A 113 16.71 -0.29 -6.58
N PRO A 114 17.64 -0.41 -5.62
CA PRO A 114 17.91 0.69 -4.71
C PRO A 114 18.24 1.94 -5.53
N VAL A 115 17.72 3.09 -5.10
CA VAL A 115 18.19 4.36 -5.65
C VAL A 115 19.64 4.50 -5.20
N THR A 116 20.58 4.25 -6.11
CA THR A 116 21.97 4.61 -5.89
C THR A 116 22.01 6.13 -5.82
N LYS A 117 22.17 6.69 -4.62
CA LYS A 117 22.52 8.11 -4.50
C LYS A 117 23.89 8.25 -5.19
N CYS A 118 23.92 8.87 -6.37
CA CYS A 118 25.19 9.25 -6.97
C CYS A 118 25.90 10.26 -6.06
N CYS A 119 27.22 10.19 -6.09
CA CYS A 119 28.15 10.71 -5.09
C CYS A 119 27.96 12.20 -4.77
N HIS A 120 28.23 12.54 -3.50
CA HIS A 120 28.35 13.90 -2.98
C HIS A 120 29.34 14.75 -3.77
#